data_AF-A0A6V7U1M9-F1
#
_entry.id   AF-A0A6V7U1M9-F1
#
_cell.length_a   1.000
_cell.length_b   1.000
_cell.length_c   1.000
_cell.angle_alpha   90.00
_cell.angle_beta   90.00
_cell.angle_gamma   90.00
#
_symmetry.space_group_name_H-M   'P 1'
#
loop_
_entity.id
_entity.type
_entity.pdbx_description
1 polymer ?
#
loop_
_entity_poly.entity_id
_entity_poly.type
_entity_poly.pdbx_seq_one_letter_code
_entity_poly.pdbx_strand_id
1 'polypeptide(L)'
;MAGTLCQEFMVTWKMQQIEPEHGIGKLELEFEGITGSFAGEKGHPGVDYSSDLGIYRANLLMARPDGTFYIQPSHTTDSFVMAFALPDTQTGEPIDRTLQAFTFREGQALRLEPGVWHSVPIPLFGSGPVVFTEVIAATNANLVINVLEECGHPIQFVQAI
;
A
#
# COMPACT_ATOMS: atom_id res chain seq x y z
N MET A 1 -16.81 16.27 17.60
CA MET A 1 -16.06 16.19 16.34
C MET A 1 -14.97 15.16 16.52
N ALA A 2 -14.90 14.13 15.69
CA ALA A 2 -13.74 13.24 15.71
C ALA A 2 -12.52 14.06 15.22
N GLY A 3 -11.40 13.98 15.94
CA GLY A 3 -10.16 14.63 15.51
C GLY A 3 -9.55 13.94 14.30
N THR A 4 -8.52 14.54 13.73
CA THR A 4 -7.64 13.88 12.75
C THR A 4 -6.47 13.23 13.48
N LEU A 5 -6.07 12.04 13.05
CA LEU A 5 -4.82 11.41 13.43
C LEU A 5 -3.81 11.63 12.31
N CYS A 6 -2.67 12.22 12.67
CA CYS A 6 -1.49 12.32 11.81
C CYS A 6 -0.48 11.31 12.33
N GLN A 7 0.02 10.45 11.45
CA GLN A 7 0.94 9.38 11.84
C GLN A 7 1.98 9.12 10.76
N GLU A 8 3.12 8.62 11.20
CA GLU A 8 4.25 8.33 10.34
C GLU A 8 4.61 6.86 10.44
N PHE A 9 4.97 6.28 9.31
CA PHE A 9 5.46 4.92 9.22
C PHE A 9 6.49 4.80 8.11
N MET A 10 7.40 3.85 8.28
CA MET A 10 8.40 3.51 7.31
C MET A 10 8.01 2.20 6.62
N VAL A 11 8.26 2.13 5.32
CA VAL A 11 8.20 0.89 4.57
C VAL A 11 9.54 0.61 3.90
N THR A 12 9.95 -0.66 3.93
CA THR A 12 11.27 -1.10 3.49
C THR A 12 11.18 -2.41 2.73
N TRP A 13 11.90 -2.52 1.62
CA TRP A 13 12.10 -3.80 0.94
C TRP A 13 13.10 -4.67 1.70
N LYS A 14 12.73 -5.91 1.99
CA LYS A 14 13.62 -6.94 2.54
C LYS A 14 13.76 -8.11 1.58
N MET A 15 14.99 -8.58 1.43
CA MET A 15 15.27 -9.81 0.72
C MET A 15 14.88 -10.99 1.58
N GLN A 16 13.91 -11.77 1.12
CA GLN A 16 13.67 -13.09 1.67
C GLN A 16 14.75 -14.02 1.13
N GLN A 17 15.49 -14.67 2.03
CA GLN A 17 16.39 -15.75 1.62
C GLN A 17 15.52 -16.92 1.15
N ILE A 18 15.46 -17.13 -0.16
CA ILE A 18 15.00 -18.38 -0.74
C ILE A 18 16.22 -19.27 -0.92
N GLU A 19 16.11 -20.53 -0.50
CA GLU A 19 17.18 -21.51 -0.64
C GLU A 19 17.67 -21.57 -2.11
N PRO A 20 19.00 -21.69 -2.37
CA PRO A 20 19.61 -21.54 -3.70
C PRO A 20 19.02 -22.43 -4.80
N GLU A 21 18.36 -23.51 -4.42
CA GLU A 21 17.79 -24.53 -5.29
C GLU A 21 16.39 -24.19 -5.85
N HIS A 22 15.75 -23.10 -5.41
CA HIS A 22 14.39 -22.71 -5.83
C HIS A 22 14.30 -21.34 -6.53
N GLY A 23 15.41 -20.71 -6.90
CA GLY A 23 15.42 -19.48 -7.68
C GLY A 23 15.50 -18.19 -6.86
N ILE A 24 15.57 -17.09 -7.59
CA ILE A 24 16.00 -15.74 -7.19
C ILE A 24 15.22 -15.22 -5.96
N GLY A 25 15.92 -14.55 -5.04
CA GLY A 25 15.34 -13.99 -3.82
C GLY A 25 14.13 -13.10 -4.10
N LYS A 26 13.04 -13.37 -3.38
CA LYS A 26 11.81 -12.59 -3.39
C LYS A 26 11.98 -11.40 -2.46
N LEU A 27 11.60 -10.20 -2.91
CA LEU A 27 11.56 -9.04 -2.03
C LEU A 27 10.18 -8.94 -1.41
N GLU A 28 10.13 -8.85 -0.09
CA GLU A 28 8.89 -8.60 0.67
C GLU A 28 8.95 -7.21 1.28
N LEU A 29 7.81 -6.54 1.34
CA LEU A 29 7.70 -5.25 1.99
C LEU A 29 7.53 -5.45 3.51
N GLU A 30 8.29 -4.70 4.28
CA GLU A 30 8.11 -4.56 5.73
C GLU A 30 7.58 -3.17 6.06
N PHE A 31 6.79 -3.11 7.12
CA PHE A 31 6.21 -1.91 7.71
C PHE A 31 6.74 -1.73 9.13
N GLU A 32 7.05 -0.49 9.50
CA GLU A 32 7.38 -0.07 10.87
C GLU A 32 6.71 1.26 11.19
N GLY A 33 5.85 1.29 12.22
CA GLY A 33 5.19 2.52 12.64
C GLY A 33 6.07 3.36 13.55
N ILE A 34 6.17 4.65 13.23
CA ILE A 34 7.03 5.62 13.92
C ILE A 34 6.21 6.40 14.96
N THR A 35 5.03 6.89 14.55
CA THR A 35 4.17 7.74 15.40
C THR A 35 2.70 7.33 15.29
N GLY A 36 1.85 8.01 16.06
CA GLY A 36 0.40 7.83 16.02
C GLY A 36 -0.04 6.45 16.50
N SER A 37 -1.03 5.86 15.82
CA SER A 37 -1.61 4.57 16.23
C SER A 37 -0.71 3.37 15.91
N PHE A 38 0.32 3.58 15.09
CA PHE A 38 1.26 2.53 14.70
C PHE A 38 2.58 2.55 15.48
N ALA A 39 2.77 3.50 16.41
CA ALA A 39 4.06 3.72 17.06
C ALA A 39 4.64 2.43 17.70
N GLY A 40 5.77 1.96 17.18
CA GLY A 40 6.48 0.76 17.65
C GLY A 40 6.00 -0.56 17.04
N GLU A 41 4.91 -0.55 16.26
CA GLU A 41 4.40 -1.73 15.58
C GLU A 41 5.24 -2.08 14.34
N LYS A 42 5.35 -3.36 14.05
CA LYS A 42 5.98 -3.88 12.82
C LYS A 42 5.07 -4.90 12.17
N GLY A 43 5.14 -5.00 10.84
CA GLY A 43 4.32 -5.96 10.11
C GLY A 43 4.73 -6.16 8.67
N HIS A 44 4.02 -7.08 8.03
CA HIS A 44 4.20 -7.43 6.63
C HIS A 44 2.85 -7.21 5.91
N PRO A 45 2.68 -6.14 5.13
CA PRO A 45 1.40 -5.82 4.49
C PRO A 45 1.05 -6.75 3.31
N GLY A 46 1.70 -7.91 3.18
CA GLY A 46 1.45 -8.87 2.10
C GLY A 46 1.77 -8.30 0.72
N VAL A 47 2.90 -7.59 0.60
CA VAL A 47 3.39 -7.05 -0.68
C VAL A 47 4.72 -7.71 -1.02
N ASP A 48 4.85 -8.16 -2.26
CA ASP A 48 6.10 -8.68 -2.80
C ASP A 48 6.45 -8.18 -4.19
N TYR A 49 7.72 -8.29 -4.54
CA TYR A 49 8.23 -7.95 -5.86
C TYR A 49 9.07 -9.09 -6.45
N SER A 50 8.70 -9.48 -7.67
CA SER A 50 9.41 -10.46 -8.50
C SER A 50 10.42 -9.72 -9.38
N SER A 51 11.70 -9.76 -9.01
CA SER A 51 12.75 -9.00 -9.71
C SER A 51 13.05 -9.51 -11.12
N ASP A 52 12.79 -10.79 -11.38
CA ASP A 52 12.89 -11.47 -12.66
C ASP A 52 11.77 -11.06 -13.64
N LEU A 53 10.54 -10.92 -13.15
CA LEU A 53 9.37 -10.60 -13.95
C LEU A 53 9.05 -9.10 -13.98
N GLY A 54 9.60 -8.31 -13.04
CA GLY A 54 9.26 -6.91 -12.87
C GLY A 54 7.84 -6.69 -12.34
N ILE A 55 7.29 -7.66 -11.60
CA ILE A 55 5.89 -7.67 -11.15
C ILE A 55 5.83 -7.39 -9.65
N TYR A 56 5.00 -6.42 -9.28
CA TYR A 56 4.55 -6.21 -7.90
C TYR A 56 3.31 -7.06 -7.63
N ARG A 57 3.24 -7.60 -6.42
CA ARG A 57 2.07 -8.31 -5.92
C ARG A 57 1.62 -7.68 -4.60
N ALA A 58 0.31 -7.50 -4.44
CA ALA A 58 -0.28 -6.97 -3.21
C ALA A 58 -1.50 -7.79 -2.79
N ASN A 59 -1.56 -8.14 -1.52
CA ASN A 59 -2.65 -8.95 -0.97
C ASN A 59 -3.74 -8.11 -0.29
N LEU A 60 -3.46 -6.84 0.05
CA LEU A 60 -4.37 -6.02 0.82
C LEU A 60 -4.99 -4.92 -0.03
N LEU A 61 -6.33 -4.83 0.03
CA LEU A 61 -7.09 -3.63 -0.31
C LEU A 61 -7.73 -3.07 0.95
N MET A 62 -7.70 -1.76 1.07
CA MET A 62 -8.28 -1.02 2.18
C MET A 62 -9.16 0.09 1.63
N ALA A 63 -10.23 0.43 2.32
CA ALA A 63 -11.04 1.60 2.01
C ALA A 63 -11.37 2.37 3.28
N ARG A 64 -11.42 3.70 3.13
CA ARG A 64 -11.84 4.64 4.16
C ARG A 64 -13.19 5.22 3.78
N PRO A 65 -14.30 4.76 4.39
CA PRO A 65 -15.66 5.25 4.09
C PRO A 65 -15.86 6.73 4.41
N ASP A 66 -15.00 7.33 5.23
CA ASP A 66 -15.08 8.74 5.62
C ASP A 66 -14.32 9.70 4.69
N GLY A 67 -13.53 9.20 3.73
CA GLY A 67 -12.76 10.00 2.78
C GLY A 67 -11.65 10.86 3.40
N THR A 68 -11.19 10.50 4.59
CA THR A 68 -10.16 11.27 5.29
C THR A 68 -8.73 10.89 4.90
N PHE A 69 -8.56 9.89 4.04
CA PHE A 69 -7.25 9.36 3.68
C PHE A 69 -6.42 10.36 2.87
N TYR A 70 -5.31 10.77 3.46
CA TYR A 70 -4.25 11.51 2.81
C TYR A 70 -2.91 10.85 3.10
N ILE A 71 -2.07 10.74 2.08
CA ILE A 71 -0.73 10.19 2.21
C ILE A 71 0.29 11.00 1.42
N GLN A 72 1.46 11.19 2.01
CA GLN A 72 2.62 11.78 1.34
C GLN A 72 3.90 11.08 1.81
N PRO A 73 4.89 10.89 0.94
CA PRO A 73 6.23 10.52 1.39
C PRO A 73 6.91 11.72 2.06
N SER A 74 7.78 11.47 3.01
CA SER A 74 8.47 12.53 3.78
C SER A 74 9.52 13.28 2.96
N HIS A 75 10.12 12.65 1.95
CA HIS A 75 11.08 13.30 1.05
C HIS A 75 10.54 13.52 -0.36
N THR A 76 10.89 14.67 -0.94
CA THR A 76 10.47 15.07 -2.29
C THR A 76 11.12 14.26 -3.41
N THR A 77 12.08 13.39 -3.09
CA THR A 77 12.72 12.49 -4.05
C THR A 77 12.08 11.11 -4.06
N ASP A 78 11.26 10.80 -3.05
CA ASP A 78 10.68 9.48 -2.91
C ASP A 78 9.53 9.29 -3.89
N SER A 79 9.43 8.06 -4.39
CA SER A 79 8.41 7.65 -5.36
C SER A 79 7.83 6.32 -4.93
N PHE A 80 6.54 6.14 -5.19
CA PHE A 80 5.82 4.95 -4.76
C PHE A 80 4.70 4.63 -5.74
N VAL A 81 4.15 3.41 -5.61
CA VAL A 81 3.03 2.92 -6.39
C VAL A 81 1.93 2.46 -5.45
N MET A 82 0.68 2.64 -5.87
CA MET A 82 -0.50 2.11 -5.19
C MET A 82 -1.47 1.57 -6.24
N ALA A 83 -2.12 0.46 -5.92
CA ALA A 83 -3.26 -0.06 -6.69
C ALA A 83 -4.56 0.50 -6.11
N PHE A 84 -5.52 0.82 -6.99
CA PHE A 84 -6.82 1.38 -6.61
C PHE A 84 -7.95 0.68 -7.35
N ALA A 85 -9.11 0.58 -6.71
CA ALA A 85 -10.37 0.21 -7.34
C ALA A 85 -11.48 1.16 -6.90
N LEU A 86 -12.37 1.49 -7.83
CA LEU A 86 -13.57 2.27 -7.52
C LEU A 86 -14.57 1.41 -6.75
N PRO A 87 -15.28 1.98 -5.78
CA PRO A 87 -16.34 1.26 -5.07
C PRO A 87 -17.59 1.15 -5.95
N ASP A 88 -18.29 0.03 -5.83
CA ASP A 88 -19.63 -0.13 -6.36
C ASP A 88 -20.60 0.81 -5.62
N THR A 89 -21.41 1.55 -6.38
CA THR A 89 -22.31 2.56 -5.81
C THR A 89 -23.43 2.00 -4.93
N GLN A 90 -23.73 0.71 -5.03
CA GLN A 90 -24.78 0.04 -4.27
C GLN A 90 -24.23 -0.72 -3.07
N THR A 91 -23.10 -1.42 -3.24
CA THR A 91 -22.54 -2.30 -2.21
C THR A 91 -21.34 -1.70 -1.47
N GLY A 92 -20.62 -0.77 -2.09
CA GLY A 92 -19.35 -0.25 -1.61
C GLY A 92 -18.15 -1.18 -1.86
N GLU A 93 -18.37 -2.39 -2.40
CA GLU A 93 -17.32 -3.36 -2.73
C GLU A 93 -16.43 -2.88 -3.88
N PRO A 94 -15.16 -3.31 -3.98
CA PRO A 94 -14.29 -2.92 -5.08
C PRO A 94 -14.79 -3.48 -6.41
N ILE A 95 -14.75 -2.67 -7.47
CA ILE A 95 -15.07 -3.12 -8.82
C ILE A 95 -13.78 -3.59 -9.52
N ASP A 96 -13.62 -4.90 -9.70
CA ASP A 96 -12.41 -5.53 -10.28
C ASP A 96 -11.93 -4.88 -11.58
N ARG A 97 -12.83 -4.59 -12.52
CA ARG A 97 -12.47 -3.98 -13.82
C ARG A 97 -11.90 -2.56 -13.73
N THR A 98 -11.99 -1.93 -12.56
CA THR A 98 -11.44 -0.59 -12.30
C THR A 98 -10.09 -0.66 -11.59
N LEU A 99 -9.62 -1.87 -11.24
CA LEU A 99 -8.37 -2.08 -10.55
C LEU A 99 -7.19 -1.61 -11.40
N GLN A 100 -6.50 -0.56 -10.95
CA GLN A 100 -5.36 0.03 -11.65
C GLN A 100 -4.29 0.49 -10.69
N ALA A 101 -3.03 0.37 -11.09
CA ALA A 101 -1.89 0.86 -10.32
C ALA A 101 -1.39 2.20 -10.88
N PHE A 102 -1.11 3.15 -9.99
CA PHE A 102 -0.58 4.46 -10.34
C PHE A 102 0.73 4.72 -9.60
N THR A 103 1.70 5.27 -10.33
CA THR A 103 2.98 5.70 -9.77
C THR A 103 2.93 7.17 -9.42
N PHE A 104 3.27 7.48 -8.18
CA PHE A 104 3.44 8.83 -7.64
C PHE A 104 4.93 9.11 -7.54
N ARG A 105 5.38 10.17 -8.19
CA ARG A 105 6.80 10.50 -8.33
C ARG A 105 7.14 11.77 -7.59
N GLU A 106 8.41 11.92 -7.22
CA GLU A 106 8.97 13.20 -6.75
C GLU A 106 8.18 13.82 -5.59
N GLY A 107 7.84 12.99 -4.59
CA GLY A 107 7.16 13.48 -3.39
C GLY A 107 5.67 13.75 -3.56
N GLN A 108 5.06 13.35 -4.68
CA GLN A 108 3.63 13.54 -4.93
C GLN A 108 2.80 12.97 -3.77
N ALA A 109 1.89 13.81 -3.26
CA ALA A 109 0.92 13.43 -2.26
C ALA A 109 -0.41 13.03 -2.90
N LEU A 110 -1.17 12.20 -2.19
CA LEU A 110 -2.46 11.70 -2.62
C LEU A 110 -3.50 11.94 -1.53
N ARG A 111 -4.67 12.44 -1.94
CA ARG A 111 -5.89 12.43 -1.14
C ARG A 111 -6.91 11.56 -1.85
N LEU A 112 -7.54 10.64 -1.14
CA LEU A 112 -8.58 9.78 -1.69
C LEU A 112 -9.97 10.26 -1.32
N GLU A 113 -10.89 10.07 -2.26
CA GLU A 113 -12.32 10.23 -2.02
C GLU A 113 -12.84 9.11 -1.12
N PRO A 114 -13.98 9.33 -0.41
CA PRO A 114 -14.60 8.30 0.42
C PRO A 114 -14.85 6.98 -0.32
N GLY A 115 -14.51 5.87 0.34
CA GLY A 115 -14.80 4.52 -0.15
C GLY A 115 -13.93 4.03 -1.30
N VAL A 116 -12.99 4.84 -1.82
CA VAL A 116 -12.01 4.35 -2.81
C VAL A 116 -11.15 3.26 -2.16
N TRP A 117 -11.10 2.10 -2.80
CA TRP A 117 -10.26 0.99 -2.37
C TRP A 117 -8.83 1.21 -2.86
N HIS A 118 -7.86 0.92 -2.01
CA HIS A 118 -6.45 1.10 -2.33
C HIS A 118 -5.56 0.10 -1.61
N SER A 119 -4.41 -0.22 -2.19
CA SER A 119 -3.34 -0.95 -1.48
C SER A 119 -2.65 -0.05 -0.45
N VAL A 120 -1.71 -0.61 0.32
CA VAL A 120 -0.69 0.20 1.02
C VAL A 120 0.19 0.97 0.01
N PRO A 121 0.87 2.06 0.41
CA PRO A 121 1.93 2.66 -0.41
C PRO A 121 3.10 1.69 -0.57
N ILE A 122 3.57 1.51 -1.79
CA ILE A 122 4.64 0.57 -2.12
C ILE A 122 5.81 1.36 -2.73
N PRO A 123 6.97 1.45 -2.06
CA PRO A 123 8.15 2.08 -2.65
C PRO A 123 8.55 1.37 -3.94
N LEU A 124 9.08 2.12 -4.91
CA LEU A 124 9.57 1.52 -6.15
C LEU A 124 10.74 0.56 -5.86
N PHE A 125 10.83 -0.53 -6.62
CA PHE A 125 11.97 -1.44 -6.52
C PHE A 125 13.29 -0.68 -6.71
N GLY A 126 14.27 -1.00 -5.87
CA GLY A 126 15.57 -0.35 -5.85
C GLY A 126 15.61 0.97 -5.05
N SER A 127 14.48 1.45 -4.54
CA SER A 127 14.48 2.57 -3.59
C SER A 127 15.01 2.12 -2.22
N GLY A 128 15.55 3.08 -1.47
CA GLY A 128 15.76 2.88 -0.03
C GLY A 128 14.43 2.80 0.74
N PRO A 129 14.52 2.68 2.08
CA PRO A 129 13.37 2.86 2.96
C PRO A 129 12.67 4.20 2.68
N VAL A 130 11.33 4.19 2.68
CA VAL A 130 10.53 5.40 2.49
C VAL A 130 9.67 5.61 3.73
N VAL A 131 9.72 6.82 4.27
CA VAL A 131 8.82 7.24 5.35
C VAL A 131 7.63 7.93 4.73
N PHE A 132 6.44 7.58 5.20
CA PHE A 132 5.18 8.20 4.80
C PHE A 132 4.55 8.90 6.00
N THR A 133 3.95 10.05 5.73
CA THR A 133 2.99 10.69 6.63
C THR A 133 1.59 10.38 6.12
N GLU A 134 0.76 9.79 6.98
CA GLU A 134 -0.65 9.54 6.74
C GLU A 134 -1.50 10.44 7.65
N VAL A 135 -2.53 11.05 7.06
CA VAL A 135 -3.57 11.77 7.81
C VAL A 135 -4.89 11.07 7.55
N ILE A 136 -5.59 10.75 8.63
CA ILE A 136 -6.87 10.03 8.65
C ILE A 136 -7.76 10.59 9.76
N ALA A 137 -9.06 10.26 9.76
CA ALA A 137 -9.89 10.46 10.93
C ALA A 137 -9.35 9.63 12.10
N ALA A 138 -9.48 10.14 13.33
CA ALA A 138 -9.12 9.42 14.55
C ALA A 138 -10.06 8.24 14.87
N THR A 139 -10.95 7.87 13.95
CA THR A 139 -11.84 6.71 14.05
C THR A 139 -11.31 5.56 13.20
N ASN A 140 -11.38 4.34 13.73
CA ASN A 140 -11.02 3.13 12.99
C ASN A 140 -12.17 2.70 12.06
N ALA A 141 -12.40 3.46 10.99
CA ALA A 141 -13.43 3.19 10.00
C ALA A 141 -12.94 2.33 8.82
N ASN A 142 -11.80 1.63 8.96
CA ASN A 142 -11.21 0.90 7.84
C ASN A 142 -12.00 -0.34 7.45
N LEU A 143 -12.27 -0.46 6.15
CA LEU A 143 -12.58 -1.73 5.52
C LEU A 143 -11.29 -2.32 4.99
N VAL A 144 -11.12 -3.64 5.14
CA VAL A 144 -9.92 -4.36 4.69
C VAL A 144 -10.34 -5.66 4.03
N ILE A 145 -9.76 -5.94 2.87
CA ILE A 145 -9.90 -7.18 2.11
C ILE A 145 -8.52 -7.82 1.97
N ASN A 146 -8.41 -9.09 2.33
CA ASN A 146 -7.28 -9.92 1.95
C ASN A 146 -7.59 -10.59 0.61
N VAL A 147 -7.15 -9.96 -0.49
CA VAL A 147 -7.42 -10.36 -1.86
C VAL A 147 -6.93 -11.78 -2.15
N LEU A 148 -5.79 -12.19 -1.57
CA LEU A 148 -5.29 -13.55 -1.76
C LEU A 148 -6.25 -14.60 -1.18
N GLU A 149 -6.79 -14.34 0.02
CA GLU A 149 -7.72 -15.27 0.69
C GLU A 149 -9.09 -15.28 0.01
N GLU A 150 -9.59 -14.12 -0.41
CA GLU A 150 -10.91 -13.97 -1.03
C GLU A 150 -10.94 -14.44 -2.50
N CYS A 151 -9.89 -14.14 -3.27
CA CYS A 151 -9.86 -14.38 -4.71
C CYS A 151 -8.93 -15.53 -5.14
N GLY A 152 -8.11 -16.07 -4.21
CA GLY A 152 -7.15 -17.13 -4.49
C GLY A 152 -5.88 -16.70 -5.22
N HIS A 153 -5.75 -15.40 -5.54
CA HIS A 153 -4.54 -14.82 -6.13
C HIS A 153 -4.37 -13.36 -5.71
N PRO A 154 -3.13 -12.82 -5.66
CA PRO A 154 -2.91 -11.44 -5.28
C PRO A 154 -3.28 -10.47 -6.41
N ILE A 155 -3.35 -9.18 -6.10
CA ILE A 155 -3.28 -8.13 -7.11
C ILE A 155 -1.91 -8.19 -7.76
N GLN A 156 -1.84 -8.12 -9.09
CA GLN A 156 -0.58 -8.11 -9.83
C GLN A 156 -0.53 -6.91 -10.77
N PHE A 157 0.59 -6.19 -10.76
CA PHE A 157 0.83 -5.10 -11.69
C PHE A 157 2.32 -4.91 -11.96
N VAL A 158 2.62 -4.31 -13.11
CA VAL A 158 3.96 -3.85 -13.45
C VAL A 158 4.03 -2.34 -13.21
N GLN A 159 5.24 -1.83 -12.95
CA GLN A 159 5.44 -0.39 -12.94
C GLN A 159 5.14 0.18 -14.33
N ALA A 160 4.23 1.16 -14.41
CA ALA A 160 4.03 1.92 -15.63
C ALA A 160 5.30 2.76 -15.90
N ILE A 161 5.91 2.55 -17.07
CA ILE A 161 7.12 3.26 -17.52
C ILE A 161 6.79 4.73 -17.75
#